data_AF-A0AAQ3QHD8-F1
#
_entry.id   AF-A0AAQ3QHD8-F1
#
_cell.length_a   1.000
_cell.length_b   1.000
_cell.length_c   1.000
_cell.angle_alpha   90.00
_cell.angle_beta   90.00
_cell.angle_gamma   90.00
#
_symmetry.space_group_name_H-M   'P 1'
#
loop_
_entity.id
_entity.type
_entity.pdbx_description
1 polymer ?
#
loop_
_entity_poly.entity_id
_entity_poly.type
_entity_poly.pdbx_seq_one_letter_code
_entity_poly.pdbx_strand_id
1 'polypeptide(L)'
;MATMESLIGLVNRIQRACTVLGDHGGEGGSLWEALPSVAVVGGQSSGKSSVLESIVGRDFLPRGSGIVTRRPLVLQLHKTEGGSEYAEFLHTPRRKYSDFAAVRKEIADETDRITGKSKQISNVPIHLSIYSPHVVNLTLIDLPGLTKVAVEGQPESIVRDIEDMVRSYVEKPNCIILAISPANQDIATSDAIKLAREVDPSGERTFGVVTKLDLMDKGTNALDVLEGRSYRLQHPWVGIVNRSQADINKNVDMLAARRKEQEYFANSPDYGHLAHKMGSEYLAKLLSKHLESVIRQRIPSIIALINKTIDELEAELDRLGRPIGADGGAQLYTILEMCRAFDRIFKEHLDGGRPGGDRIYGVFDNQLPAALKKLPFDRHLSLQNVRKVISEADGYQPHLIAPEQGYRRLIDSSLSYFKGPAEASVDAVHFVLKELVRKSIGLTEELKRFPTLQSDIAAASNEALERFRDEGRKTVLRLVEMESTYLTVDFFRKLSHEPEKTEKGSAPGSKHETPVPERYGDYHLRKIGSNVSAYISMVCDTLKNTIPKAIVHCQVREAKRSLLNHFYAHVGSREKKQLSAMLDEDPTLMEKRNAIAKRLELYKSARDEIDSVAWK
;
A
#
# COMPACT_ATOMS: atom_id res chain seq x y z
N MET A 1 36.80 -16.13 -0.82
CA MET A 1 36.15 -17.44 -0.65
C MET A 1 35.48 -17.47 0.71
N ALA A 2 34.17 -17.28 0.76
CA ALA A 2 33.36 -17.44 1.96
C ALA A 2 33.72 -18.77 2.65
N THR A 3 34.06 -18.69 3.94
CA THR A 3 34.34 -19.88 4.74
C THR A 3 33.09 -20.75 4.86
N MET A 4 33.31 -22.06 4.92
CA MET A 4 32.31 -23.13 5.07
C MET A 4 31.21 -22.83 6.11
N GLU A 5 31.58 -22.11 7.18
CA GLU A 5 30.70 -21.76 8.29
C GLU A 5 29.74 -20.58 7.99
N SER A 6 30.02 -19.77 6.95
CA SER A 6 29.28 -18.55 6.62
C SER A 6 27.97 -18.81 5.87
N LEU A 7 27.95 -19.79 4.95
CA LEU A 7 26.82 -20.04 4.03
C LEU A 7 25.61 -20.68 4.72
N ILE A 8 25.83 -21.64 5.62
CA ILE A 8 24.74 -22.28 6.38
C ILE A 8 24.19 -21.28 7.42
N GLY A 9 25.06 -20.47 8.02
CA GLY A 9 24.65 -19.38 8.90
C GLY A 9 23.76 -18.34 8.19
N LEU A 10 24.07 -18.01 6.93
CA LEU A 10 23.25 -17.15 6.08
C LEU A 10 21.86 -17.74 5.83
N VAL A 11 21.77 -18.98 5.36
CA VAL A 11 20.48 -19.65 5.14
C VAL A 11 19.64 -19.67 6.41
N ASN A 12 20.25 -19.93 7.57
CA ASN A 12 19.54 -19.95 8.85
C ASN A 12 19.01 -18.59 9.28
N ARG A 13 19.72 -17.48 8.98
CA ARG A 13 19.23 -16.12 9.26
C ARG A 13 18.06 -15.75 8.35
N ILE A 14 18.18 -15.99 7.05
CA ILE A 14 17.09 -15.75 6.09
C ILE A 14 15.85 -16.57 6.46
N GLN A 15 16.04 -17.85 6.77
CA GLN A 15 15.01 -18.72 7.31
C GLN A 15 14.31 -18.06 8.50
N ARG A 16 15.04 -17.75 9.58
CA ARG A 16 14.44 -17.14 10.79
C ARG A 16 13.65 -15.88 10.48
N ALA A 17 14.17 -15.03 9.60
CA ALA A 17 13.50 -13.80 9.20
C ALA A 17 12.15 -14.11 8.51
N CYS A 18 12.11 -15.06 7.56
CA CYS A 18 10.88 -15.47 6.88
C CYS A 18 9.83 -16.00 7.88
N THR A 19 10.26 -16.84 8.84
CA THR A 19 9.35 -17.39 9.85
C THR A 19 8.71 -16.31 10.73
N VAL A 20 9.46 -15.25 11.10
CA VAL A 20 8.92 -14.14 11.90
C VAL A 20 7.81 -13.38 11.17
N LEU A 21 7.85 -13.34 9.83
CA LEU A 21 6.82 -12.72 9.01
C LEU A 21 5.60 -13.62 8.73
N GLY A 22 5.55 -14.82 9.32
CA GLY A 22 4.47 -15.79 9.07
C GLY A 22 4.67 -16.57 7.77
N ASP A 23 5.82 -16.43 7.12
CA ASP A 23 6.18 -17.21 5.94
C ASP A 23 6.76 -18.57 6.38
N HIS A 24 5.84 -19.49 6.69
CA HIS A 24 6.16 -20.82 7.22
C HIS A 24 6.40 -21.88 6.12
N GLY A 25 6.32 -21.50 4.84
CA GLY A 25 6.26 -22.42 3.70
C GLY A 25 4.93 -23.19 3.66
N GLY A 26 4.30 -23.25 2.49
CA GLY A 26 2.95 -23.82 2.33
C GLY A 26 2.07 -23.03 1.35
N GLU A 27 2.32 -21.73 1.21
CA GLU A 27 1.81 -20.92 0.10
C GLU A 27 2.94 -20.74 -0.91
N GLY A 28 2.80 -21.35 -2.08
CA GLY A 28 3.89 -21.49 -3.06
C GLY A 28 4.55 -20.16 -3.43
N GLY A 29 5.89 -20.17 -3.53
CA GLY A 29 6.68 -19.02 -4.00
C GLY A 29 7.28 -18.16 -2.88
N SER A 30 7.34 -18.69 -1.66
CA SER A 30 7.99 -18.05 -0.51
C SER A 30 9.52 -18.16 -0.56
N LEU A 31 10.20 -17.19 0.04
CA LEU A 31 11.66 -17.24 0.18
C LEU A 31 12.09 -18.42 1.05
N TRP A 32 11.27 -18.82 2.03
CA TRP A 32 11.53 -20.01 2.86
C TRP A 32 11.63 -21.30 2.03
N GLU A 33 10.77 -21.47 1.01
CA GLU A 33 10.75 -22.67 0.15
C GLU A 33 11.95 -22.78 -0.81
N ALA A 34 12.53 -21.63 -1.17
CA ALA A 34 13.70 -21.59 -2.03
C ALA A 34 14.99 -22.04 -1.28
N LEU A 35 14.96 -22.08 0.05
CA LEU A 35 16.13 -22.38 0.88
C LEU A 35 16.32 -23.90 1.05
N PRO A 36 17.53 -24.42 0.80
CA PRO A 36 17.82 -25.84 1.00
C PRO A 36 17.64 -26.28 2.46
N SER A 37 17.03 -27.44 2.65
CA SER A 37 16.78 -28.04 3.97
C SER A 37 16.87 -29.56 3.93
N VAL A 38 17.10 -30.20 5.08
CA VAL A 38 17.14 -31.67 5.19
C VAL A 38 15.91 -32.14 5.95
N ALA A 39 14.98 -32.82 5.30
CA ALA A 39 13.80 -33.41 5.93
C ALA A 39 14.05 -34.86 6.34
N VAL A 40 13.73 -35.18 7.59
CA VAL A 40 13.88 -36.53 8.13
C VAL A 40 12.58 -37.30 7.99
N VAL A 41 12.62 -38.38 7.19
CA VAL A 41 11.45 -39.19 6.86
C VAL A 41 11.65 -40.62 7.34
N GLY A 42 10.63 -41.22 7.92
CA GLY A 42 10.71 -42.56 8.47
C GLY A 42 9.40 -43.01 9.10
N GLY A 43 9.15 -44.31 9.08
CA GLY A 43 8.03 -44.91 9.80
C GLY A 43 8.07 -44.63 11.30
N GLN A 44 6.94 -44.81 11.98
CA GLN A 44 6.91 -44.76 13.44
C GLN A 44 7.94 -45.77 14.02
N SER A 45 8.68 -45.35 15.05
CA SER A 45 9.71 -46.18 15.70
C SER A 45 10.90 -46.61 14.82
N SER A 46 11.11 -46.00 13.65
CA SER A 46 12.30 -46.24 12.81
C SER A 46 13.60 -45.67 13.39
N GLY A 47 13.52 -44.90 14.47
CA GLY A 47 14.69 -44.30 15.15
C GLY A 47 15.01 -42.87 14.71
N LYS A 48 14.09 -42.15 14.05
CA LYS A 48 14.28 -40.73 13.65
C LYS A 48 14.81 -39.84 14.76
N SER A 49 14.08 -39.76 15.88
CA SER A 49 14.46 -38.93 17.03
C SER A 49 15.81 -39.36 17.61
N SER A 50 16.09 -40.66 17.65
CA SER A 50 17.39 -41.17 18.10
C SER A 50 18.54 -40.75 17.17
N VAL A 51 18.34 -40.78 15.85
CA VAL A 51 19.34 -40.30 14.88
C VAL A 51 19.60 -38.81 15.06
N LEU A 52 18.55 -37.99 15.23
CA LEU A 52 18.69 -36.56 15.49
C LEU A 52 19.44 -36.28 16.80
N GLU A 53 19.10 -36.95 17.89
CA GLU A 53 19.80 -36.81 19.17
C GLU A 53 21.25 -37.29 19.08
N SER A 54 21.54 -38.35 18.33
CA SER A 54 22.90 -38.84 18.07
C SER A 54 23.72 -37.84 17.25
N ILE A 55 23.12 -37.16 16.27
CA ILE A 55 23.76 -36.07 15.50
C ILE A 55 24.07 -34.87 16.41
N VAL A 56 23.14 -34.47 17.28
CA VAL A 56 23.32 -33.33 18.19
C VAL A 56 24.27 -33.66 19.34
N GLY A 57 24.26 -34.89 19.84
CA GLY A 57 25.02 -35.28 21.03
C GLY A 57 24.27 -35.06 22.35
N ARG A 58 22.97 -34.74 22.31
CA ARG A 58 22.16 -34.40 23.49
C ARG A 58 20.76 -35.01 23.41
N ASP A 59 20.16 -35.18 24.58
CA ASP A 59 18.85 -35.78 24.81
C ASP A 59 17.77 -34.69 24.93
N PHE A 60 17.21 -34.24 23.81
CA PHE A 60 16.30 -33.09 23.79
C PHE A 60 14.94 -33.36 23.15
N LEU A 61 14.75 -34.50 22.49
CA LEU A 61 13.47 -34.81 21.87
C LEU A 61 12.55 -35.55 22.86
N PRO A 62 11.24 -35.28 22.81
CA PRO A 62 10.28 -36.03 23.62
C PRO A 62 10.33 -37.52 23.23
N ARG A 63 10.03 -38.40 24.20
CA ARG A 63 9.97 -39.85 24.01
C ARG A 63 8.65 -40.36 24.60
N GLY A 64 7.99 -41.28 23.92
CA GLY A 64 6.72 -41.85 24.38
C GLY A 64 6.16 -42.89 23.43
N SER A 65 5.09 -43.55 23.84
CA SER A 65 4.30 -44.45 22.99
C SER A 65 3.34 -43.65 22.11
N GLY A 66 3.20 -44.02 20.83
CA GLY A 66 2.34 -43.31 19.88
C GLY A 66 3.09 -42.30 19.01
N ILE A 67 2.37 -41.33 18.45
CA ILE A 67 2.95 -40.27 17.62
C ILE A 67 3.58 -39.22 18.53
N VAL A 68 4.90 -39.27 18.63
CA VAL A 68 5.67 -38.40 19.54
C VAL A 68 5.86 -37.01 18.93
N THR A 69 6.33 -36.95 17.68
CA THR A 69 6.45 -35.71 16.91
C THR A 69 5.09 -35.41 16.26
N ARG A 70 4.32 -34.47 16.83
CA ARG A 70 2.98 -34.04 16.31
C ARG A 70 3.02 -32.73 15.51
N ARG A 71 4.15 -32.03 15.54
CA ARG A 71 4.43 -30.81 14.78
C ARG A 71 5.80 -30.95 14.13
N PRO A 72 6.02 -30.45 12.91
CA PRO A 72 7.36 -30.38 12.34
C PRO A 72 8.31 -29.62 13.28
N LEU A 73 9.52 -30.12 13.50
CA LEU A 73 10.55 -29.43 14.27
C LEU A 73 11.69 -29.01 13.34
N VAL A 74 11.81 -27.71 13.11
CA VAL A 74 12.93 -27.13 12.37
C VAL A 74 14.09 -26.91 13.35
N LEU A 75 15.07 -27.80 13.28
CA LEU A 75 16.25 -27.85 14.13
C LEU A 75 17.43 -27.22 13.41
N GLN A 76 17.93 -26.10 13.93
CA GLN A 76 19.11 -25.41 13.43
C GLN A 76 20.28 -25.64 14.37
N LEU A 77 21.32 -26.31 13.88
CA LEU A 77 22.57 -26.55 14.61
C LEU A 77 23.59 -25.49 14.24
N HIS A 78 24.16 -24.87 15.26
CA HIS A 78 25.18 -23.82 15.14
C HIS A 78 26.45 -24.27 15.85
N LYS A 79 27.50 -24.47 15.07
CA LYS A 79 28.83 -24.73 15.59
C LYS A 79 29.40 -23.46 16.20
N THR A 80 29.84 -23.51 17.45
CA THR A 80 30.49 -22.40 18.15
C THR A 80 31.98 -22.66 18.35
N GLU A 81 32.82 -21.62 18.29
CA GLU A 81 34.28 -21.73 18.49
C GLU A 81 34.69 -22.07 19.94
N GLY A 82 33.76 -21.98 20.89
CA GLY A 82 33.91 -22.35 22.30
C GLY A 82 32.75 -21.84 23.15
N GLY A 83 32.65 -22.29 24.40
CA GLY A 83 31.64 -21.83 25.37
C GLY A 83 30.62 -22.89 25.80
N SER A 84 29.70 -22.50 26.67
CA SER A 84 28.64 -23.38 27.19
C SER A 84 27.57 -23.62 26.12
N GLU A 85 27.11 -24.86 25.99
CA GLU A 85 26.04 -25.22 25.08
C GLU A 85 24.70 -24.64 25.55
N TYR A 86 23.90 -24.16 24.60
CA TYR A 86 22.56 -23.68 24.89
C TYR A 86 21.64 -23.83 23.68
N ALA A 87 20.34 -23.80 23.94
CA ALA A 87 19.31 -23.77 22.92
C ALA A 87 18.42 -22.55 23.06
N GLU A 88 17.83 -22.09 21.95
CA GLU A 88 16.89 -20.98 21.89
C GLU A 88 15.70 -21.37 21.00
N PHE A 89 14.50 -21.01 21.42
CA PHE A 89 13.29 -21.17 20.62
C PHE A 89 12.87 -19.84 20.01
N LEU A 90 12.32 -19.89 18.79
CA LEU A 90 11.83 -18.69 18.12
C LEU A 90 10.65 -18.04 18.85
N HIS A 91 9.76 -18.83 19.45
CA HIS A 91 8.58 -18.33 20.14
C HIS A 91 8.87 -17.75 21.53
N THR A 92 10.06 -18.02 22.10
CA THR A 92 10.55 -17.40 23.34
C THR A 92 11.91 -16.73 23.10
N PRO A 93 11.95 -15.65 22.30
CA PRO A 93 13.20 -15.00 21.96
C PRO A 93 13.90 -14.47 23.23
N ARG A 94 15.23 -14.57 23.28
CA ARG A 94 16.12 -14.16 24.40
C ARG A 94 16.17 -15.09 25.62
N ARG A 95 15.40 -16.19 25.66
CA ARG A 95 15.54 -17.21 26.70
C ARG A 95 16.52 -18.30 26.24
N LYS A 96 17.63 -18.43 26.95
CA LYS A 96 18.64 -19.48 26.71
C LYS A 96 18.36 -20.68 27.60
N TYR A 97 18.28 -21.86 27.00
CA TYR A 97 18.12 -23.13 27.69
C TYR A 97 19.48 -23.84 27.72
N SER A 98 20.12 -23.91 28.89
CA SER A 98 21.34 -24.70 29.09
C SER A 98 21.04 -26.17 29.44
N ASP A 99 19.86 -26.43 30.01
CA ASP A 99 19.38 -27.78 30.32
C ASP A 99 18.51 -28.33 29.18
N PHE A 100 18.98 -29.39 28.52
CA PHE A 100 18.27 -30.04 27.42
C PHE A 100 17.05 -30.85 27.88
N ALA A 101 16.92 -31.19 29.17
CA ALA A 101 15.67 -31.71 29.71
C ALA A 101 14.57 -30.63 29.71
N ALA A 102 14.92 -29.37 29.98
CA ALA A 102 14.01 -28.24 29.85
C ALA A 102 13.65 -27.97 28.38
N VAL A 103 14.59 -28.12 27.44
CA VAL A 103 14.30 -28.04 25.99
C VAL A 103 13.27 -29.09 25.59
N ARG A 104 13.44 -30.34 26.03
CA ARG A 104 12.49 -31.43 25.78
C ARG A 104 11.09 -31.11 26.29
N LYS A 105 11.02 -30.60 27.51
CA LYS A 105 9.75 -30.22 28.14
C LYS A 105 9.09 -29.08 27.35
N GLU A 106 9.85 -28.07 26.96
CA GLU A 106 9.36 -26.94 26.18
C GLU A 106 8.81 -27.39 24.80
N ILE A 107 9.47 -28.32 24.11
CA ILE A 107 8.95 -28.89 22.85
C ILE A 107 7.57 -29.54 23.09
N ALA A 108 7.43 -30.30 24.18
CA ALA A 108 6.17 -30.96 24.51
C ALA A 108 5.08 -29.94 24.87
N ASP A 109 5.40 -28.97 25.74
CA ASP A 109 4.51 -27.91 26.19
C ASP A 109 4.03 -27.04 25.00
N GLU A 110 4.94 -26.66 24.09
CA GLU A 110 4.61 -25.87 22.90
C GLU A 110 3.81 -26.68 21.86
N THR A 111 4.03 -27.99 21.79
CA THR A 111 3.21 -28.89 20.97
C THR A 111 1.79 -28.95 21.50
N ASP A 112 1.62 -29.17 22.81
CA ASP A 112 0.32 -29.25 23.47
C ASP A 112 -0.43 -27.91 23.47
N ARG A 113 0.29 -26.78 23.46
CA ARG A 113 -0.32 -25.45 23.36
C ARG A 113 -1.11 -25.25 22.07
N ILE A 114 -0.61 -25.75 20.94
CA ILE A 114 -1.25 -25.60 19.61
C ILE A 114 -2.20 -26.76 19.29
N THR A 115 -1.79 -27.99 19.59
CA THR A 115 -2.56 -29.20 19.22
C THR A 115 -3.57 -29.63 20.29
N GLY A 116 -3.58 -28.95 21.44
CA GLY A 116 -4.28 -29.38 22.64
C GLY A 116 -3.68 -30.66 23.24
N LYS A 117 -4.32 -31.19 24.29
CA LYS A 117 -3.99 -32.52 24.83
C LYS A 117 -4.57 -33.67 23.99
N SER A 118 -5.34 -33.33 22.94
CA SER A 118 -5.77 -34.25 21.90
C SER A 118 -4.57 -34.73 21.08
N LYS A 119 -4.57 -35.99 20.64
CA LYS A 119 -3.51 -36.59 19.80
C LYS A 119 -3.50 -36.06 18.35
N GLN A 120 -3.89 -34.80 18.14
CA GLN A 120 -3.93 -34.12 16.85
C GLN A 120 -2.55 -33.64 16.42
N ILE A 121 -2.38 -33.37 15.12
CA ILE A 121 -1.16 -32.84 14.53
C ILE A 121 -1.37 -31.40 14.04
N SER A 122 -0.30 -30.67 13.78
CA SER A 122 -0.37 -29.33 13.18
C SER A 122 0.82 -29.09 12.24
N ASN A 123 0.55 -28.45 11.10
CA ASN A 123 1.56 -28.10 10.09
C ASN A 123 2.43 -26.91 10.52
N VAL A 124 2.11 -26.23 11.63
CA VAL A 124 2.88 -25.08 12.12
C VAL A 124 4.17 -25.57 12.80
N PRO A 125 5.36 -25.30 12.23
CA PRO A 125 6.61 -25.83 12.77
C PRO A 125 6.99 -25.21 14.12
N ILE A 126 7.80 -25.94 14.90
CA ILE A 126 8.54 -25.42 16.05
C ILE A 126 9.97 -25.13 15.58
N HIS A 127 10.50 -23.94 15.88
CA HIS A 127 11.86 -23.55 15.49
C HIS A 127 12.78 -23.57 16.71
N LEU A 128 13.82 -24.40 16.65
CA LEU A 128 14.80 -24.62 17.71
C LEU A 128 16.22 -24.41 17.16
N SER A 129 16.95 -23.47 17.74
CA SER A 129 18.38 -23.27 17.46
C SER A 129 19.22 -23.85 18.60
N ILE A 130 20.17 -24.73 18.30
CA ILE A 130 21.13 -25.30 19.26
C ILE A 130 22.53 -24.78 18.93
N TYR A 131 23.20 -24.21 19.92
CA TYR A 131 24.56 -23.70 19.84
C TYR A 131 25.49 -24.62 20.63
N SER A 132 26.44 -25.25 19.94
CA SER A 132 27.37 -26.21 20.55
C SER A 132 28.71 -26.29 19.80
N PRO A 133 29.85 -26.50 20.47
CA PRO A 133 31.14 -26.76 19.81
C PRO A 133 31.24 -28.18 19.23
N HIS A 134 30.31 -29.08 19.58
CA HIS A 134 30.35 -30.50 19.22
C HIS A 134 29.44 -30.87 18.04
N VAL A 135 28.79 -29.88 17.42
CA VAL A 135 27.91 -30.06 16.26
C VAL A 135 28.49 -29.42 15.01
N VAL A 136 27.96 -29.78 13.85
CA VAL A 136 28.21 -29.09 12.58
C VAL A 136 27.10 -28.07 12.33
N ASN A 137 27.37 -27.06 11.50
CA ASN A 137 26.31 -26.21 10.99
C ASN A 137 25.41 -27.03 10.07
N LEU A 138 24.15 -27.23 10.47
CA LEU A 138 23.21 -28.08 9.75
C LEU A 138 21.77 -27.71 10.14
N THR A 139 20.86 -27.75 9.18
CA THR A 139 19.43 -27.54 9.43
C THR A 139 18.65 -28.79 9.04
N LEU A 140 17.94 -29.34 10.02
CA LEU A 140 17.18 -30.58 9.94
C LEU A 140 15.71 -30.28 10.25
N ILE A 141 14.81 -30.95 9.55
CA ILE A 141 13.37 -30.88 9.81
C ILE A 141 12.94 -32.26 10.27
N ASP A 142 12.62 -32.41 11.56
CA ASP A 142 11.98 -33.63 12.07
C ASP A 142 10.50 -33.60 11.71
N LEU A 143 10.05 -34.62 11.00
CA LEU A 143 8.65 -34.75 10.59
C LEU A 143 7.97 -35.88 11.38
N PRO A 144 6.64 -35.81 11.57
CA PRO A 144 5.89 -36.91 12.15
C PRO A 144 6.17 -38.25 11.46
N GLY A 145 6.21 -39.32 12.24
CA GLY A 145 6.47 -40.65 11.68
C GLY A 145 5.27 -41.17 10.89
N LEU A 146 5.55 -41.72 9.71
CA LEU A 146 4.53 -42.39 8.90
C LEU A 146 3.91 -43.55 9.71
N THR A 147 2.59 -43.54 9.85
CA THR A 147 1.82 -44.58 10.54
C THR A 147 0.84 -45.22 9.56
N LYS A 148 0.54 -46.51 9.76
CA LYS A 148 -0.38 -47.27 8.90
C LYS A 148 -1.79 -47.38 9.49
N VAL A 149 -1.94 -47.09 10.79
CA VAL A 149 -3.21 -47.28 11.53
C VAL A 149 -3.40 -46.13 12.50
N ALA A 150 -4.63 -45.62 12.60
CA ALA A 150 -5.02 -44.65 13.61
C ALA A 150 -5.17 -45.35 14.97
N VAL A 151 -4.56 -44.83 16.02
CA VAL A 151 -4.75 -45.34 17.39
C VAL A 151 -5.98 -44.70 18.05
N GLU A 152 -6.51 -45.32 19.10
CA GLU A 152 -7.67 -44.80 19.85
C GLU A 152 -7.48 -43.32 20.26
N GLY A 153 -8.46 -42.49 19.89
CA GLY A 153 -8.49 -41.04 20.12
C GLY A 153 -7.89 -40.18 19.00
N GLN A 154 -7.46 -40.77 17.87
CA GLN A 154 -7.06 -40.05 16.66
C GLN A 154 -8.16 -40.08 15.59
N PRO A 155 -8.27 -39.04 14.74
CA PRO A 155 -9.19 -39.06 13.61
C PRO A 155 -8.76 -40.12 12.58
N GLU A 156 -9.71 -40.71 11.85
CA GLU A 156 -9.42 -41.68 10.78
C GLU A 156 -8.57 -41.07 9.64
N SER A 157 -8.62 -39.75 9.47
CA SER A 157 -7.82 -39.00 8.49
C SER A 157 -6.34 -38.89 8.85
N ILE A 158 -5.93 -39.18 10.10
CA ILE A 158 -4.60 -38.85 10.61
C ILE A 158 -3.45 -39.42 9.78
N VAL A 159 -3.65 -40.61 9.20
CA VAL A 159 -2.67 -41.27 8.33
C VAL A 159 -2.40 -40.42 7.09
N ARG A 160 -3.48 -39.95 6.44
CA ARG A 160 -3.41 -39.07 5.26
C ARG A 160 -2.87 -37.71 5.64
N ASP A 161 -3.35 -37.13 6.76
CA ASP A 161 -2.91 -35.80 7.21
C ASP A 161 -1.38 -35.78 7.48
N ILE A 162 -0.82 -36.86 8.04
CA ILE A 162 0.63 -37.01 8.22
C ILE A 162 1.35 -37.17 6.89
N GLU A 163 0.83 -38.03 6.00
CA GLU A 163 1.43 -38.25 4.69
C GLU A 163 1.47 -36.95 3.87
N ASP A 164 0.35 -36.21 3.81
CA ASP A 164 0.21 -34.92 3.14
C ASP A 164 1.15 -33.87 3.76
N MET A 165 1.23 -33.82 5.10
CA MET A 165 2.19 -32.94 5.79
C MET A 165 3.62 -33.28 5.38
N VAL A 166 4.03 -34.55 5.41
CA VAL A 166 5.39 -34.95 5.02
C VAL A 166 5.63 -34.61 3.54
N ARG A 167 4.67 -34.90 2.65
CA ARG A 167 4.71 -34.59 1.21
C ARG A 167 4.98 -33.12 0.97
N SER A 168 4.29 -32.23 1.70
CA SER A 168 4.45 -30.78 1.58
C SER A 168 5.88 -30.27 1.84
N TYR A 169 6.70 -31.03 2.57
CA TYR A 169 8.12 -30.74 2.76
C TYR A 169 8.99 -31.42 1.69
N VAL A 170 8.75 -32.70 1.40
CA VAL A 170 9.66 -33.51 0.55
C VAL A 170 9.44 -33.34 -0.95
N GLU A 171 8.29 -32.85 -1.39
CA GLU A 171 8.06 -32.50 -2.80
C GLU A 171 8.90 -31.31 -3.27
N LYS A 172 9.33 -30.47 -2.33
CA LYS A 172 10.12 -29.27 -2.64
C LYS A 172 11.46 -29.70 -3.26
N PRO A 173 11.83 -29.18 -4.44
CA PRO A 173 13.03 -29.63 -5.16
C PRO A 173 14.33 -29.31 -4.40
N ASN A 174 14.31 -28.33 -3.51
CA ASN A 174 15.46 -27.94 -2.67
C ASN A 174 15.51 -28.70 -1.33
N CYS A 175 14.57 -29.63 -1.08
CA CYS A 175 14.58 -30.46 0.12
C CYS A 175 15.42 -31.72 -0.11
N ILE A 176 16.44 -31.92 0.71
CA ILE A 176 17.18 -33.17 0.84
C ILE A 176 16.36 -34.12 1.71
N ILE A 177 16.20 -35.36 1.28
CA ILE A 177 15.40 -36.36 1.98
C ILE A 177 16.34 -37.30 2.73
N LEU A 178 16.23 -37.34 4.06
CA LEU A 178 16.92 -38.32 4.89
C LEU A 178 15.95 -39.47 5.23
N ALA A 179 16.03 -40.55 4.47
CA ALA A 179 15.14 -41.70 4.57
C ALA A 179 15.67 -42.72 5.60
N ILE A 180 15.05 -42.76 6.78
CA ILE A 180 15.46 -43.60 7.90
C ILE A 180 14.65 -44.90 7.94
N SER A 181 15.35 -46.02 7.81
CA SER A 181 14.78 -47.37 7.84
C SER A 181 15.48 -48.25 8.88
N PRO A 182 14.75 -49.07 9.66
CA PRO A 182 15.38 -49.99 10.60
C PRO A 182 15.91 -51.24 9.88
N ALA A 183 17.06 -51.77 10.32
CA ALA A 183 17.74 -52.91 9.71
C ALA A 183 17.03 -54.24 9.92
N ASN A 184 16.20 -54.34 10.96
CA ASN A 184 15.44 -55.54 11.30
C ASN A 184 14.14 -55.68 10.47
N GLN A 185 13.95 -54.82 9.47
CA GLN A 185 12.84 -54.90 8.51
C GLN A 185 13.41 -54.83 7.10
N ASP A 186 12.71 -55.46 6.15
CA ASP A 186 13.10 -55.39 4.75
C ASP A 186 12.95 -53.96 4.22
N ILE A 187 14.04 -53.44 3.62
CA ILE A 187 14.10 -52.10 3.06
C ILE A 187 13.06 -51.88 1.96
N ALA A 188 12.69 -52.94 1.22
CA ALA A 188 11.67 -52.90 0.18
C ALA A 188 10.28 -52.53 0.72
N THR A 189 10.04 -52.72 2.02
CA THR A 189 8.78 -52.39 2.70
C THR A 189 8.81 -51.04 3.42
N SER A 190 9.92 -50.29 3.31
CA SER A 190 10.10 -49.01 3.99
C SER A 190 9.21 -47.92 3.38
N ASP A 191 8.31 -47.38 4.19
CA ASP A 191 7.46 -46.26 3.80
C ASP A 191 8.29 -45.01 3.46
N ALA A 192 9.46 -44.86 4.10
CA ALA A 192 10.38 -43.74 3.84
C ALA A 192 10.95 -43.80 2.41
N ILE A 193 11.37 -45.00 1.97
CA ILE A 193 11.94 -45.22 0.64
C ILE A 193 10.86 -45.17 -0.43
N LYS A 194 9.67 -45.72 -0.14
CA LYS A 194 8.50 -45.59 -1.02
C LYS A 194 8.20 -44.11 -1.30
N LEU A 195 8.04 -43.31 -0.24
CA LEU A 195 7.74 -41.89 -0.37
C LEU A 195 8.86 -41.14 -1.09
N ALA A 196 10.12 -41.41 -0.74
CA ALA A 196 11.27 -40.79 -1.39
C ALA A 196 11.29 -41.09 -2.91
N ARG A 197 11.00 -42.32 -3.32
CA ARG A 197 10.98 -42.71 -4.74
C ARG A 197 9.87 -42.02 -5.54
N GLU A 198 8.74 -41.72 -4.91
CA GLU A 198 7.63 -41.02 -5.57
C GLU A 198 7.98 -39.56 -5.88
N VAL A 199 8.75 -38.90 -5.02
CA VAL A 199 9.11 -37.47 -5.16
C VAL A 199 10.54 -37.24 -5.70
N ASP A 200 11.39 -38.25 -5.66
CA ASP A 200 12.78 -38.26 -6.15
C ASP A 200 13.10 -39.61 -6.85
N PRO A 201 12.54 -39.87 -8.06
CA PRO A 201 12.74 -41.15 -8.75
C PRO A 201 14.19 -41.45 -9.14
N SER A 202 15.01 -40.42 -9.38
CA SER A 202 16.43 -40.57 -9.72
C SER A 202 17.34 -40.76 -8.49
N GLY A 203 16.81 -40.46 -7.28
CA GLY A 203 17.53 -40.58 -6.02
C GLY A 203 18.63 -39.52 -5.84
N GLU A 204 18.53 -38.38 -6.53
CA GLU A 204 19.55 -37.33 -6.57
C GLU A 204 19.66 -36.52 -5.28
N ARG A 205 18.60 -36.50 -4.48
CA ARG A 205 18.51 -35.72 -3.22
C ARG A 205 18.11 -36.58 -2.03
N THR A 206 18.18 -37.90 -2.17
CA THR A 206 17.78 -38.87 -1.13
C THR A 206 19.01 -39.55 -0.51
N PHE A 207 19.12 -39.49 0.82
CA PHE A 207 20.12 -40.18 1.63
C PHE A 207 19.45 -41.29 2.44
N GLY A 208 19.98 -42.50 2.31
CA GLY A 208 19.48 -43.66 3.05
C GLY A 208 20.20 -43.83 4.38
N VAL A 209 19.44 -44.02 5.46
CA VAL A 209 19.99 -44.32 6.80
C VAL A 209 19.40 -45.63 7.31
N VAL A 210 20.28 -46.54 7.73
CA VAL A 210 19.90 -47.82 8.32
C VAL A 210 20.15 -47.77 9.82
N THR A 211 19.11 -47.91 10.64
CA THR A 211 19.21 -47.92 12.11
C THR A 211 19.04 -49.34 12.66
N LYS A 212 19.28 -49.56 13.97
CA LYS A 212 19.01 -50.85 14.65
C LYS A 212 19.78 -52.05 14.07
N LEU A 213 20.98 -51.83 13.53
CA LEU A 213 21.85 -52.89 13.01
C LEU A 213 22.23 -53.92 14.09
N ASP A 214 22.26 -53.49 15.35
CA ASP A 214 22.52 -54.29 16.55
C ASP A 214 21.37 -55.22 16.94
N LEU A 215 20.16 -54.99 16.41
CA LEU A 215 18.95 -55.77 16.70
C LEU A 215 18.58 -56.74 15.56
N MET A 216 19.50 -56.98 14.63
CA MET A 216 19.30 -57.95 13.55
C MET A 216 19.40 -59.39 14.09
N ASP A 217 18.70 -60.32 13.43
CA ASP A 217 18.77 -61.73 13.77
C ASP A 217 20.18 -62.27 13.54
N LYS A 218 20.68 -63.09 14.48
CA LYS A 218 22.02 -63.67 14.39
C LYS A 218 22.16 -64.47 13.10
N GLY A 219 23.19 -64.16 12.32
CA GLY A 219 23.44 -64.77 11.01
C GLY A 219 22.87 -63.98 9.83
N THR A 220 22.21 -62.85 10.07
CA THR A 220 21.80 -61.89 9.04
C THR A 220 22.62 -60.61 9.13
N ASN A 221 22.77 -59.89 8.02
CA ASN A 221 23.41 -58.58 7.97
C ASN A 221 22.72 -57.66 6.96
N ALA A 222 22.98 -56.37 7.03
CA ALA A 222 22.44 -55.35 6.12
C ALA A 222 23.48 -54.90 5.08
N LEU A 223 24.48 -55.73 4.79
CA LEU A 223 25.61 -55.34 3.95
C LEU A 223 25.15 -54.98 2.53
N ASP A 224 24.22 -55.74 1.96
CA ASP A 224 23.66 -55.48 0.64
C ASP A 224 22.92 -54.14 0.55
N VAL A 225 22.33 -53.68 1.64
CA VAL A 225 21.69 -52.36 1.71
C VAL A 225 22.76 -51.28 1.83
N LEU A 226 23.71 -51.44 2.77
CA LEU A 226 24.76 -50.45 3.03
C LEU A 226 25.72 -50.25 1.84
N GLU A 227 25.98 -51.29 1.06
CA GLU A 227 26.78 -51.22 -0.17
C GLU A 227 25.96 -50.78 -1.39
N GLY A 228 24.64 -50.57 -1.23
CA GLY A 228 23.73 -50.14 -2.30
C GLY A 228 23.42 -51.20 -3.35
N ARG A 229 23.67 -52.49 -3.05
CA ARG A 229 23.34 -53.63 -3.92
C ARG A 229 21.85 -53.93 -3.94
N SER A 230 21.19 -53.85 -2.79
CA SER A 230 19.74 -54.13 -2.63
C SER A 230 18.89 -52.97 -3.14
N TYR A 231 19.23 -51.73 -2.79
CA TYR A 231 18.58 -50.52 -3.27
C TYR A 231 19.62 -49.43 -3.56
N ARG A 232 19.75 -49.07 -4.83
CA ARG A 232 20.78 -48.12 -5.28
C ARG A 232 20.27 -46.68 -5.17
N LEU A 233 20.97 -45.87 -4.39
CA LEU A 233 20.81 -44.41 -4.31
C LEU A 233 22.02 -43.73 -4.97
N GLN A 234 21.89 -42.45 -5.35
CA GLN A 234 23.03 -41.65 -5.82
C GLN A 234 23.98 -41.26 -4.67
N HIS A 235 23.44 -41.20 -3.45
CA HIS A 235 24.19 -40.95 -2.22
C HIS A 235 24.38 -42.24 -1.41
N PRO A 236 25.47 -42.35 -0.63
CA PRO A 236 25.76 -43.56 0.12
C PRO A 236 24.74 -43.80 1.24
N TRP A 237 24.51 -45.09 1.52
CA TRP A 237 23.79 -45.52 2.71
C TRP A 237 24.66 -45.39 3.95
N VAL A 238 24.09 -44.93 5.06
CA VAL A 238 24.80 -44.79 6.34
C VAL A 238 24.12 -45.63 7.42
N GLY A 239 24.86 -46.55 8.00
CA GLY A 239 24.47 -47.34 9.16
C GLY A 239 24.68 -46.57 10.45
N ILE A 240 23.71 -46.61 11.35
CA ILE A 240 23.75 -45.96 12.68
C ILE A 240 23.31 -46.94 13.75
N VAL A 241 24.09 -47.02 14.82
CA VAL A 241 23.74 -47.77 16.03
C VAL A 241 23.45 -46.78 17.15
N ASN A 242 22.19 -46.76 17.58
CA ASN A 242 21.71 -45.86 18.61
C ASN A 242 21.68 -46.58 19.98
N ARG A 243 21.47 -45.81 21.06
CA ARG A 243 21.21 -46.38 22.39
C ARG A 243 19.98 -47.28 22.38
N SER A 244 20.10 -48.43 23.05
CA SER A 244 18.96 -49.30 23.33
C SER A 244 18.00 -48.67 24.35
N GLN A 245 16.78 -49.20 24.47
CA GLN A 245 15.84 -48.75 25.50
C GLN A 245 16.42 -48.94 26.92
N ALA A 246 17.24 -49.98 27.12
CA ALA A 246 17.94 -50.20 28.39
C ALA A 246 19.01 -49.13 28.66
N ASP A 247 19.76 -48.71 27.63
CA ASP A 247 20.74 -47.63 27.76
C ASP A 247 20.06 -46.28 28.06
N ILE A 248 18.89 -46.02 27.44
CA ILE A 248 18.09 -44.82 27.71
C ILE A 248 17.59 -44.83 29.16
N ASN A 249 17.02 -45.95 29.63
CA ASN A 249 16.54 -46.07 31.00
C ASN A 249 17.67 -45.92 32.03
N LYS A 250 18.90 -46.30 31.66
CA LYS A 250 20.11 -46.13 32.48
C LYS A 250 20.77 -44.76 32.33
N ASN A 251 20.18 -43.83 31.55
CA ASN A 251 20.72 -42.51 31.24
C ASN A 251 22.19 -42.56 30.75
N VAL A 252 22.52 -43.54 29.90
CA VAL A 252 23.86 -43.63 29.31
C VAL A 252 24.14 -42.37 28.49
N ASP A 253 25.25 -41.72 28.80
CA ASP A 253 25.66 -40.47 28.13
C ASP A 253 25.86 -40.66 26.62
N MET A 254 25.57 -39.60 25.86
CA MET A 254 25.61 -39.65 24.40
C MET A 254 27.05 -39.78 23.87
N LEU A 255 28.05 -39.24 24.57
CA LEU A 255 29.46 -39.44 24.20
C LEU A 255 29.88 -40.90 24.37
N ALA A 256 29.36 -41.59 25.38
CA ALA A 256 29.58 -43.02 25.55
C ALA A 256 28.86 -43.83 24.46
N ALA A 257 27.65 -43.42 24.06
CA ALA A 257 26.91 -44.04 22.97
C ALA A 257 27.65 -43.93 21.62
N ARG A 258 28.21 -42.75 21.29
CA ARG A 258 29.00 -42.56 20.08
C ARG A 258 30.27 -43.41 20.05
N ARG A 259 30.93 -43.59 21.21
CA ARG A 259 32.09 -44.51 21.32
C ARG A 259 31.68 -45.96 21.09
N LYS A 260 30.59 -46.41 21.71
CA LYS A 260 30.03 -47.75 21.45
C LYS A 260 29.65 -47.96 19.98
N GLU A 261 29.11 -46.94 19.32
CA GLU A 261 28.81 -46.98 17.88
C GLU A 261 30.10 -47.19 17.05
N GLN A 262 31.15 -46.43 17.32
CA GLN A 262 32.44 -46.57 16.64
C GLN A 262 33.05 -47.95 16.90
N GLU A 263 33.03 -48.43 18.14
CA GLU A 263 33.50 -49.77 18.51
C GLU A 263 32.70 -50.88 17.82
N TYR A 264 31.37 -50.73 17.70
CA TYR A 264 30.52 -51.69 17.00
C TYR A 264 30.94 -51.84 15.54
N PHE A 265 31.10 -50.73 14.82
CA PHE A 265 31.49 -50.79 13.42
C PHE A 265 32.94 -51.23 13.24
N ALA A 266 33.87 -50.82 14.11
CA ALA A 266 35.28 -51.20 14.02
C ALA A 266 35.51 -52.70 14.30
N ASN A 267 34.77 -53.28 15.25
CA ASN A 267 34.94 -54.67 15.67
C ASN A 267 33.96 -55.63 14.99
N SER A 268 33.04 -55.13 14.15
CA SER A 268 32.08 -55.98 13.44
C SER A 268 32.78 -56.79 12.33
N PRO A 269 32.60 -58.13 12.29
CA PRO A 269 33.14 -58.95 11.21
C PRO A 269 32.51 -58.62 9.85
N ASP A 270 31.24 -58.18 9.83
CA ASP A 270 30.50 -57.87 8.61
C ASP A 270 30.68 -56.43 8.14
N TYR A 271 30.90 -55.47 9.06
CA TYR A 271 30.91 -54.03 8.76
C TYR A 271 32.27 -53.35 8.94
N GLY A 272 33.29 -54.06 9.40
CA GLY A 272 34.62 -53.50 9.71
C GLY A 272 35.25 -52.70 8.57
N HIS A 273 35.12 -53.17 7.31
CA HIS A 273 35.64 -52.46 6.14
C HIS A 273 34.89 -51.15 5.83
N LEU A 274 33.65 -51.02 6.31
CA LEU A 274 32.80 -49.84 6.13
C LEU A 274 32.88 -48.85 7.29
N ALA A 275 33.59 -49.17 8.39
CA ALA A 275 33.55 -48.38 9.64
C ALA A 275 33.79 -46.88 9.45
N HIS A 276 34.67 -46.48 8.52
CA HIS A 276 34.97 -45.07 8.22
C HIS A 276 33.84 -44.30 7.49
N LYS A 277 32.82 -45.01 6.97
CA LYS A 277 31.63 -44.47 6.28
C LYS A 277 30.34 -44.68 7.08
N MET A 278 30.44 -45.09 8.34
CA MET A 278 29.31 -45.39 9.19
C MET A 278 29.27 -44.48 10.42
N GLY A 279 28.11 -44.45 11.06
CA GLY A 279 27.89 -43.74 12.31
C GLY A 279 27.34 -42.32 12.18
N SER A 280 26.82 -41.85 13.30
CA SER A 280 26.15 -40.56 13.44
C SER A 280 27.03 -39.35 13.12
N GLU A 281 28.31 -39.38 13.50
CA GLU A 281 29.26 -38.30 13.23
C GLU A 281 29.61 -38.20 11.73
N TYR A 282 29.77 -39.34 11.06
CA TYR A 282 29.99 -39.39 9.61
C TYR A 282 28.78 -38.83 8.87
N LEU A 283 27.56 -39.25 9.25
CA LEU A 283 26.33 -38.75 8.65
C LEU A 283 26.21 -37.22 8.77
N ALA A 284 26.47 -36.67 9.95
CA ALA A 284 26.40 -35.23 10.17
C ALA A 284 27.37 -34.45 9.25
N LYS A 285 28.61 -34.92 9.12
CA LYS A 285 29.61 -34.32 8.22
C LYS A 285 29.23 -34.45 6.74
N LEU A 286 28.70 -35.61 6.35
CA LEU A 286 28.22 -35.88 4.99
C LEU A 286 27.08 -34.92 4.60
N LEU A 287 26.06 -34.81 5.46
CA LEU A 287 24.91 -33.93 5.23
C LEU A 287 25.31 -32.46 5.22
N SER A 288 26.18 -32.02 6.14
CA SER A 288 26.65 -30.64 6.19
C SER A 288 27.39 -30.24 4.91
N LYS A 289 28.32 -31.09 4.44
CA LYS A 289 29.06 -30.86 3.19
C LYS A 289 28.16 -30.86 1.96
N HIS A 290 27.18 -31.77 1.90
CA HIS A 290 26.25 -31.82 0.78
C HIS A 290 25.32 -30.60 0.77
N LEU A 291 24.75 -30.24 1.93
CA LEU A 291 23.90 -29.07 2.08
C LEU A 291 24.62 -27.80 1.65
N GLU A 292 25.88 -27.61 2.04
CA GLU A 292 26.70 -26.48 1.60
C GLU A 292 26.86 -26.43 0.07
N SER A 293 27.15 -27.57 -0.56
CA SER A 293 27.28 -27.66 -2.01
C SER A 293 25.99 -27.25 -2.72
N VAL A 294 24.84 -27.72 -2.22
CA VAL A 294 23.52 -27.37 -2.74
C VAL A 294 23.22 -25.88 -2.54
N ILE A 295 23.48 -25.33 -1.35
CA ILE A 295 23.32 -23.89 -1.06
C ILE A 295 24.12 -23.07 -2.06
N ARG A 296 25.40 -23.41 -2.28
CA ARG A 296 26.27 -22.67 -3.18
C ARG A 296 25.78 -22.67 -4.63
N GLN A 297 25.29 -23.81 -5.11
CA GLN A 297 24.72 -23.92 -6.46
C GLN A 297 23.41 -23.12 -6.61
N ARG A 298 22.63 -22.99 -5.54
CA ARG A 298 21.30 -22.34 -5.57
C ARG A 298 21.32 -20.85 -5.26
N ILE A 299 22.37 -20.30 -4.62
CA ILE A 299 22.46 -18.87 -4.28
C ILE A 299 22.11 -17.94 -5.46
N PRO A 300 22.62 -18.13 -6.69
CA PRO A 300 22.28 -17.26 -7.81
C PRO A 300 20.77 -17.23 -8.11
N SER A 301 20.11 -18.40 -8.05
CA SER A 301 18.67 -18.49 -8.25
C SER A 301 17.87 -17.86 -7.10
N ILE A 302 18.37 -17.95 -5.87
CA ILE A 302 17.75 -17.30 -4.69
C ILE A 302 17.87 -15.78 -4.82
N ILE A 303 19.02 -15.24 -5.24
CA ILE A 303 19.22 -13.80 -5.48
C ILE A 303 18.25 -13.31 -6.57
N ALA A 304 18.14 -14.05 -7.67
CA ALA A 304 17.21 -13.71 -8.76
C ALA A 304 15.75 -13.67 -8.28
N LEU A 305 15.34 -14.64 -7.46
CA LEU A 305 14.01 -14.66 -6.84
C LEU A 305 13.81 -13.44 -5.92
N ILE A 306 14.79 -13.15 -5.04
CA ILE A 306 14.70 -12.02 -4.11
C ILE A 306 14.55 -10.70 -4.86
N ASN A 307 15.40 -10.44 -5.87
CA ASN A 307 15.34 -9.21 -6.65
C ASN A 307 14.01 -9.08 -7.39
N LYS A 308 13.54 -10.16 -8.03
CA LYS A 308 12.24 -10.17 -8.70
C LYS A 308 11.10 -9.83 -7.73
N THR A 309 11.10 -10.44 -6.55
CA THR A 309 10.06 -10.17 -5.54
C THR A 309 10.18 -8.76 -4.95
N ILE A 310 11.39 -8.21 -4.81
CA ILE A 310 11.59 -6.79 -4.44
C ILE A 310 10.92 -5.88 -5.48
N ASP A 311 11.19 -6.09 -6.76
CA ASP A 311 10.62 -5.27 -7.84
C ASP A 311 9.09 -5.35 -7.86
N GLU A 312 8.52 -6.56 -7.67
CA GLU A 312 7.07 -6.78 -7.57
C GLU A 312 6.45 -6.05 -6.37
N LEU A 313 7.08 -6.14 -5.19
CA LEU A 313 6.62 -5.47 -3.97
C LEU A 313 6.76 -3.95 -4.05
N GLU A 314 7.84 -3.43 -4.66
CA GLU A 314 8.02 -2.00 -4.90
C GLU A 314 6.96 -1.45 -5.86
N ALA A 315 6.69 -2.16 -6.96
CA ALA A 315 5.64 -1.77 -7.90
C ALA A 315 4.24 -1.80 -7.27
N GLU A 316 3.94 -2.77 -6.40
CA GLU A 316 2.68 -2.79 -5.65
C GLU A 316 2.60 -1.63 -4.64
N LEU A 317 3.70 -1.32 -3.96
CA LEU A 317 3.76 -0.23 -3.00
C LEU A 317 3.63 1.15 -3.66
N ASP A 318 4.23 1.35 -4.83
CA ASP A 318 4.09 2.59 -5.58
C ASP A 318 2.65 2.79 -6.09
N ARG A 319 1.91 1.71 -6.40
CA ARG A 319 0.48 1.77 -6.74
C ARG A 319 -0.42 2.08 -5.53
N LEU A 320 -0.16 1.45 -4.39
CA LEU A 320 -0.92 1.68 -3.14
C LEU A 320 -0.52 2.99 -2.44
N GLY A 321 0.59 3.58 -2.86
CA GLY A 321 1.27 4.68 -2.21
C GLY A 321 2.11 4.22 -1.01
N ARG A 322 3.18 4.97 -0.72
CA ARG A 322 4.11 4.62 0.35
C ARG A 322 3.53 4.89 1.74
N PRO A 323 3.99 4.16 2.79
CA PRO A 323 3.61 4.43 4.16
C PRO A 323 4.04 5.84 4.56
N ILE A 324 3.19 6.55 5.28
CA ILE A 324 3.50 7.90 5.77
C ILE A 324 4.27 7.75 7.08
N GLY A 325 5.30 8.58 7.26
CA GLY A 325 6.06 8.66 8.50
C GLY A 325 5.13 8.93 9.69
N ALA A 326 5.37 8.24 10.80
CA ALA A 326 4.57 8.40 12.01
C ALA A 326 4.85 9.73 12.74
N ASP A 327 5.84 10.50 12.32
CA ASP A 327 6.18 11.80 12.87
C ASP A 327 5.29 12.91 12.30
N GLY A 328 4.99 13.92 13.13
CA GLY A 328 4.13 15.02 12.70
C GLY A 328 4.72 15.86 11.55
N GLY A 329 6.06 15.87 11.43
CA GLY A 329 6.76 16.57 10.35
C GLY A 329 6.51 15.92 8.98
N ALA A 330 6.68 14.60 8.88
CA ALA A 330 6.38 13.84 7.68
C ALA A 330 4.89 13.95 7.31
N GLN A 331 3.99 13.84 8.28
CA GLN A 331 2.55 14.01 8.04
C GLN A 331 2.22 15.39 7.45
N LEU A 332 2.77 16.45 8.04
CA LEU A 332 2.60 17.81 7.53
C LEU A 332 3.17 17.95 6.12
N TYR A 333 4.39 17.43 5.88
CA TYR A 333 5.01 17.46 4.56
C TYR A 333 4.15 16.79 3.51
N THR A 334 3.63 15.59 3.80
CA THR A 334 2.75 14.83 2.90
C THR A 334 1.46 15.59 2.58
N ILE A 335 0.81 16.19 3.59
CA ILE A 335 -0.40 17.00 3.37
C ILE A 335 -0.09 18.18 2.44
N LEU A 336 1.02 18.89 2.69
CA LEU A 336 1.41 20.04 1.88
C LEU A 336 1.80 19.65 0.44
N GLU A 337 2.42 18.50 0.26
CA GLU A 337 2.75 17.94 -1.06
C GLU A 337 1.48 17.66 -1.88
N MET A 338 0.49 17.00 -1.27
CA MET A 338 -0.81 16.74 -1.92
C MET A 338 -1.56 18.03 -2.24
N CYS A 339 -1.50 19.03 -1.36
CA CYS A 339 -2.09 20.34 -1.63
C CYS A 339 -1.41 21.05 -2.81
N ARG A 340 -0.08 20.94 -2.94
CA ARG A 340 0.66 21.47 -4.10
C ARG A 340 0.29 20.73 -5.38
N ALA A 341 0.12 19.41 -5.32
CA ALA A 341 -0.33 18.62 -6.45
C ALA A 341 -1.74 19.06 -6.91
N PHE A 342 -2.66 19.23 -5.98
CA PHE A 342 -3.99 19.80 -6.24
C PHE A 342 -3.90 21.22 -6.83
N ASP A 343 -3.11 22.13 -6.23
CA ASP A 343 -2.94 23.51 -6.71
C ASP A 343 -2.41 23.54 -8.15
N ARG A 344 -1.47 22.65 -8.49
CA ARG A 344 -0.94 22.52 -9.86
C ARG A 344 -2.06 22.10 -10.83
N ILE A 345 -2.78 21.03 -10.50
CA ILE A 345 -3.87 20.51 -11.34
C ILE A 345 -4.98 21.56 -11.50
N PHE A 346 -5.34 22.26 -10.42
CA PHE A 346 -6.32 23.34 -10.47
C PHE A 346 -5.88 24.48 -11.39
N LYS A 347 -4.63 24.94 -11.29
CA LYS A 347 -4.07 25.97 -12.16
C LYS A 347 -4.08 25.54 -13.63
N GLU A 348 -3.71 24.29 -13.92
CA GLU A 348 -3.76 23.72 -15.27
C GLU A 348 -5.19 23.69 -15.83
N HIS A 349 -6.18 23.33 -15.02
CA HIS A 349 -7.58 23.34 -15.43
C HIS A 349 -8.14 24.75 -15.64
N LEU A 350 -7.69 25.70 -14.81
CA LEU A 350 -8.11 27.09 -14.88
C LEU A 350 -7.51 27.80 -16.11
N ASP A 351 -6.23 27.56 -16.39
CA ASP A 351 -5.51 28.13 -17.53
C ASP A 351 -5.80 27.38 -18.85
N GLY A 352 -6.19 26.10 -18.76
CA GLY A 352 -6.52 25.23 -19.89
C GLY A 352 -7.87 25.53 -20.54
N GLY A 353 -8.17 24.80 -21.62
CA GLY A 353 -9.36 25.01 -22.46
C GLY A 353 -10.70 24.55 -21.85
N ARG A 354 -11.54 23.88 -22.65
CA ARG A 354 -12.96 23.56 -22.41
C ARG A 354 -13.49 23.34 -20.96
N PRO A 355 -12.80 22.69 -19.99
CA PRO A 355 -13.34 22.60 -18.64
C PRO A 355 -13.31 23.90 -17.81
N GLY A 356 -12.42 24.85 -18.11
CA GLY A 356 -12.15 26.03 -17.27
C GLY A 356 -12.18 27.35 -18.03
N GLY A 357 -11.03 27.78 -18.56
CA GLY A 357 -10.86 29.10 -19.18
C GLY A 357 -11.90 29.40 -20.25
N ASP A 358 -12.13 28.47 -21.19
CA ASP A 358 -13.13 28.62 -22.27
C ASP A 358 -14.55 28.85 -21.74
N ARG A 359 -14.94 28.23 -20.62
CA ARG A 359 -16.27 28.42 -20.03
C ARG A 359 -16.40 29.80 -19.39
N ILE A 360 -15.33 30.30 -18.77
CA ILE A 360 -15.28 31.66 -18.23
C ILE A 360 -15.40 32.67 -19.38
N TYR A 361 -14.68 32.47 -20.49
CA TYR A 361 -14.86 33.27 -21.70
C TYR A 361 -16.29 33.19 -22.25
N GLY A 362 -16.90 32.00 -22.24
CA GLY A 362 -18.30 31.84 -22.62
C GLY A 362 -19.28 32.67 -21.79
N VAL A 363 -19.01 32.92 -20.50
CA VAL A 363 -19.80 33.84 -19.67
C VAL A 363 -19.63 35.28 -20.17
N PHE A 364 -18.39 35.71 -20.44
CA PHE A 364 -18.09 37.09 -20.80
C PHE A 364 -18.45 37.46 -22.24
N ASP A 365 -18.23 36.57 -23.20
CA ASP A 365 -18.41 36.86 -24.63
C ASP A 365 -19.82 36.54 -25.12
N ASN A 366 -20.53 35.63 -24.46
CA ASN A 366 -21.87 35.20 -24.87
C ASN A 366 -22.94 35.58 -23.86
N GLN A 367 -22.83 35.14 -22.60
CA GLN A 367 -23.92 35.27 -21.62
C GLN A 367 -24.16 36.73 -21.21
N LEU A 368 -23.09 37.45 -20.84
CA LEU A 368 -23.20 38.85 -20.43
C LEU A 368 -23.73 39.75 -21.57
N PRO A 369 -23.16 39.74 -22.80
CA PRO A 369 -23.69 40.54 -23.89
C PRO A 369 -25.14 40.18 -24.25
N ALA A 370 -25.52 38.90 -24.19
CA ALA A 370 -26.90 38.49 -24.41
C ALA A 370 -27.85 38.98 -23.31
N ALA A 371 -27.42 38.97 -22.05
CA ALA A 371 -28.20 39.49 -20.93
C ALA A 371 -28.39 41.01 -21.05
N LEU A 372 -27.35 41.74 -21.42
CA LEU A 372 -27.39 43.20 -21.63
C LEU A 372 -28.33 43.59 -22.79
N LYS A 373 -28.35 42.81 -23.87
CA LYS A 373 -29.27 43.03 -25.02
C LYS A 373 -30.74 42.79 -24.69
N LYS A 374 -31.05 41.97 -23.68
CA LYS A 374 -32.42 41.63 -23.27
C LYS A 374 -33.04 42.64 -22.29
N LEU A 375 -32.31 43.70 -21.92
CA LEU A 375 -32.80 44.70 -20.99
C LEU A 375 -33.96 45.50 -21.60
N PRO A 376 -35.01 45.85 -20.82
CA PRO A 376 -36.26 46.41 -21.33
C PRO A 376 -36.18 47.92 -21.63
N PHE A 377 -35.11 48.39 -22.28
CA PHE A 377 -34.89 49.82 -22.53
C PHE A 377 -35.95 50.45 -23.44
N ASP A 378 -36.49 49.73 -24.42
CA ASP A 378 -37.55 50.23 -25.30
C ASP A 378 -38.83 50.58 -24.52
N ARG A 379 -39.16 49.77 -23.50
CA ARG A 379 -40.29 50.01 -22.62
C ARG A 379 -39.99 51.15 -21.63
N HIS A 380 -38.79 51.15 -21.05
CA HIS A 380 -38.37 52.14 -20.05
C HIS A 380 -38.21 53.55 -20.65
N LEU A 381 -37.73 53.68 -21.89
CA LEU A 381 -37.55 54.95 -22.60
C LEU A 381 -38.73 55.29 -23.51
N SER A 382 -39.89 54.65 -23.32
CA SER A 382 -41.12 54.98 -24.03
C SER A 382 -41.58 56.42 -23.76
N LEU A 383 -42.23 57.05 -24.74
CA LEU A 383 -42.67 58.45 -24.65
C LEU A 383 -43.50 58.74 -23.39
N GLN A 384 -44.40 57.80 -23.04
CA GLN A 384 -45.26 57.91 -21.86
C GLN A 384 -44.44 57.91 -20.56
N ASN A 385 -43.45 57.02 -20.45
CA ASN A 385 -42.62 56.94 -19.25
C ASN A 385 -41.65 58.13 -19.15
N VAL A 386 -41.03 58.54 -20.26
CA VAL A 386 -40.18 59.74 -20.30
C VAL A 386 -40.98 60.96 -19.86
N ARG A 387 -42.19 61.16 -20.40
CA ARG A 387 -43.07 62.27 -20.00
C ARG A 387 -43.34 62.26 -18.49
N LYS A 388 -43.67 61.09 -17.95
CA LYS A 388 -43.94 60.90 -16.52
C LYS A 388 -42.71 61.28 -15.67
N VAL A 389 -41.55 60.68 -15.94
CA VAL A 389 -40.34 60.88 -15.14
C VAL A 389 -39.84 62.31 -15.21
N ILE A 390 -39.85 62.95 -16.39
CA ILE A 390 -39.47 64.36 -16.55
C ILE A 390 -40.42 65.27 -15.78
N SER A 391 -41.73 65.07 -15.92
CA SER A 391 -42.74 65.89 -15.23
C SER A 391 -42.65 65.77 -13.71
N GLU A 392 -42.36 64.57 -13.20
CA GLU A 392 -42.13 64.31 -11.77
C GLU A 392 -40.79 64.86 -11.25
N ALA A 393 -39.77 64.98 -12.12
CA ALA A 393 -38.45 65.47 -11.76
C ALA A 393 -38.38 67.01 -11.72
N ASP A 394 -39.02 67.68 -12.69
CA ASP A 394 -38.96 69.14 -12.85
C ASP A 394 -40.02 69.87 -12.01
N GLY A 395 -41.08 69.19 -11.58
CA GLY A 395 -42.04 69.69 -10.60
C GLY A 395 -42.77 70.98 -11.02
N TYR A 396 -42.61 72.05 -10.21
CA TYR A 396 -43.35 73.32 -10.36
C TYR A 396 -42.57 74.42 -11.11
N GLN A 397 -41.30 74.22 -11.47
CA GLN A 397 -40.45 75.26 -12.06
C GLN A 397 -40.69 75.42 -13.58
N PRO A 398 -41.07 76.62 -14.09
CA PRO A 398 -41.13 76.88 -15.52
C PRO A 398 -39.77 77.32 -16.10
N HIS A 399 -39.20 76.47 -16.96
CA HIS A 399 -38.30 76.70 -18.12
C HIS A 399 -37.44 77.98 -18.22
N LEU A 400 -36.31 78.01 -17.51
CA LEU A 400 -35.16 78.84 -17.95
C LEU A 400 -33.94 77.99 -18.35
N ILE A 401 -33.91 76.69 -18.01
CA ILE A 401 -32.75 75.80 -18.19
C ILE A 401 -33.26 74.39 -18.58
N ALA A 402 -32.48 73.63 -19.37
CA ALA A 402 -32.79 72.26 -19.78
C ALA A 402 -33.10 71.33 -18.58
N PRO A 403 -33.97 70.30 -18.72
CA PRO A 403 -34.48 69.47 -17.61
C PRO A 403 -33.45 68.46 -17.08
N GLU A 404 -32.38 68.97 -16.49
CA GLU A 404 -31.21 68.20 -16.03
C GLU A 404 -31.58 67.12 -15.00
N GLN A 405 -32.49 67.44 -14.09
CA GLN A 405 -32.93 66.51 -13.05
C GLN A 405 -33.70 65.32 -13.63
N GLY A 406 -34.51 65.58 -14.67
CA GLY A 406 -35.20 64.54 -15.42
C GLY A 406 -34.24 63.62 -16.18
N TYR A 407 -33.22 64.16 -16.85
CA TYR A 407 -32.15 63.37 -17.46
C TYR A 407 -31.44 62.49 -16.43
N ARG A 408 -31.04 63.06 -15.28
CA ARG A 408 -30.38 62.31 -14.20
C ARG A 408 -31.22 61.14 -13.72
N ARG A 409 -32.51 61.35 -13.44
CA ARG A 409 -33.41 60.27 -12.98
C ARG A 409 -33.63 59.18 -14.03
N LEU A 410 -33.79 59.57 -15.30
CA LEU A 410 -33.94 58.61 -16.40
C LEU A 410 -32.67 57.76 -16.58
N ILE A 411 -31.49 58.39 -16.52
CA ILE A 411 -30.23 57.67 -16.64
C ILE A 411 -30.01 56.76 -15.44
N ASP A 412 -30.14 57.25 -14.21
CA ASP A 412 -29.93 56.45 -12.99
C ASP A 412 -30.86 55.22 -12.94
N SER A 413 -32.16 55.42 -13.20
CA SER A 413 -33.13 54.31 -13.29
C SER A 413 -32.82 53.31 -14.41
N SER A 414 -32.25 53.77 -15.52
CA SER A 414 -31.84 52.90 -16.63
C SER A 414 -30.58 52.10 -16.27
N LEU A 415 -29.59 52.74 -15.64
CA LEU A 415 -28.34 52.09 -15.27
C LEU A 415 -28.52 51.04 -14.18
N SER A 416 -29.52 51.20 -13.31
CA SER A 416 -29.92 50.18 -12.33
C SER A 416 -30.19 48.80 -12.96
N TYR A 417 -30.68 48.74 -14.20
CA TYR A 417 -30.94 47.46 -14.88
C TYR A 417 -29.66 46.67 -15.19
N PHE A 418 -28.49 47.30 -15.20
CA PHE A 418 -27.20 46.62 -15.41
C PHE A 418 -26.71 45.84 -14.20
N LYS A 419 -27.22 46.14 -12.99
CA LYS A 419 -26.83 45.44 -11.75
C LYS A 419 -27.12 43.93 -11.83
N GLY A 420 -28.32 43.56 -12.29
CA GLY A 420 -28.73 42.15 -12.40
C GLY A 420 -27.82 41.30 -13.32
N PRO A 421 -27.59 41.69 -14.59
CA PRO A 421 -26.64 41.01 -15.48
C PRO A 421 -25.20 40.95 -14.96
N ALA A 422 -24.75 41.99 -14.25
CA ALA A 422 -23.42 42.01 -13.63
C ALA A 422 -23.30 40.97 -12.50
N GLU A 423 -24.28 40.92 -11.60
CA GLU A 423 -24.34 39.92 -10.53
C GLU A 423 -24.45 38.49 -11.07
N ALA A 424 -25.29 38.28 -12.10
CA ALA A 424 -25.44 36.98 -12.73
C ALA A 424 -24.12 36.48 -13.33
N SER A 425 -23.29 37.39 -13.86
CA SER A 425 -21.97 37.06 -14.42
C SER A 425 -20.97 36.69 -13.32
N VAL A 426 -21.02 37.38 -12.17
CA VAL A 426 -20.24 37.00 -10.96
C VAL A 426 -20.60 35.59 -10.52
N ASP A 427 -21.90 35.30 -10.41
CA ASP A 427 -22.40 34.00 -9.94
C ASP A 427 -22.09 32.86 -10.94
N ALA A 428 -22.17 33.13 -12.25
CA ALA A 428 -21.82 32.17 -13.28
C ALA A 428 -20.34 31.76 -13.23
N VAL A 429 -19.42 32.73 -13.05
CA VAL A 429 -17.98 32.44 -12.90
C VAL A 429 -17.69 31.68 -11.61
N HIS A 430 -18.33 32.05 -10.50
CA HIS A 430 -18.21 31.33 -9.23
C HIS A 430 -18.59 29.85 -9.37
N PHE A 431 -19.69 29.56 -10.08
CA PHE A 431 -20.10 28.18 -10.34
C PHE A 431 -19.05 27.39 -11.13
N VAL A 432 -18.46 28.00 -12.17
CA VAL A 432 -17.38 27.38 -12.95
C VAL A 432 -16.17 27.07 -12.04
N LEU A 433 -15.75 28.01 -11.18
CA LEU A 433 -14.63 27.81 -10.26
C LEU A 433 -14.91 26.66 -9.26
N LYS A 434 -16.12 26.55 -8.72
CA LYS A 434 -16.50 25.44 -7.84
C LYS A 434 -16.46 24.08 -8.53
N GLU A 435 -16.92 24.02 -9.78
CA GLU A 435 -16.83 22.77 -10.56
C GLU A 435 -15.38 22.40 -10.87
N LEU A 436 -14.51 23.38 -11.13
CA LEU A 436 -13.09 23.14 -11.33
C LEU A 436 -12.44 22.55 -10.08
N VAL A 437 -12.71 23.09 -8.89
CA VAL A 437 -12.22 22.53 -7.61
C VAL A 437 -12.59 21.06 -7.49
N ARG A 438 -13.87 20.71 -7.72
CA ARG A 438 -14.35 19.31 -7.64
C ARG A 438 -13.61 18.39 -8.62
N LYS A 439 -13.42 18.84 -9.87
CA LYS A 439 -12.69 18.07 -10.89
C LYS A 439 -11.21 17.90 -10.53
N SER A 440 -10.57 18.96 -10.04
CA SER A 440 -9.15 18.92 -9.65
C SER A 440 -8.91 17.99 -8.47
N ILE A 441 -9.81 17.93 -7.48
CA ILE A 441 -9.74 16.95 -6.39
C ILE A 441 -9.84 15.52 -6.95
N GLY A 442 -10.82 15.25 -7.81
CA GLY A 442 -11.03 13.90 -8.37
C GLY A 442 -9.90 13.38 -9.26
N LEU A 443 -9.15 14.28 -9.90
CA LEU A 443 -7.99 13.94 -10.74
C LEU A 443 -6.67 13.85 -9.98
N THR A 444 -6.63 14.28 -8.72
CA THR A 444 -5.44 14.17 -7.88
C THR A 444 -5.38 12.75 -7.31
N GLU A 445 -4.67 11.84 -7.99
CA GLU A 445 -4.56 10.42 -7.61
C GLU A 445 -4.12 10.22 -6.15
N GLU A 446 -3.16 11.01 -5.69
CA GLU A 446 -2.63 10.96 -4.32
C GLU A 446 -3.70 11.27 -3.26
N LEU A 447 -4.65 12.16 -3.57
CA LEU A 447 -5.73 12.54 -2.67
C LEU A 447 -6.78 11.44 -2.55
N LYS A 448 -6.95 10.56 -3.55
CA LYS A 448 -7.95 9.48 -3.53
C LYS A 448 -7.87 8.60 -2.29
N ARG A 449 -6.66 8.46 -1.72
CA ARG A 449 -6.37 7.69 -0.51
C ARG A 449 -6.94 8.29 0.77
N PHE A 450 -7.18 9.60 0.81
CA PHE A 450 -7.47 10.36 2.04
C PHE A 450 -8.80 11.12 1.92
N PRO A 451 -9.94 10.45 2.22
CA PRO A 451 -11.26 11.07 2.11
C PRO A 451 -11.43 12.32 2.98
N THR A 452 -10.89 12.32 4.21
CA THR A 452 -11.01 13.50 5.10
C THR A 452 -10.20 14.67 4.54
N LEU A 453 -8.98 14.44 4.04
CA LEU A 453 -8.20 15.49 3.39
C LEU A 453 -8.89 16.06 2.15
N GLN A 454 -9.53 15.23 1.32
CA GLN A 454 -10.32 15.71 0.17
C GLN A 454 -11.46 16.63 0.62
N SER A 455 -12.20 16.23 1.66
CA SER A 455 -13.29 17.03 2.22
C SER A 455 -12.78 18.36 2.79
N ASP A 456 -11.66 18.33 3.52
CA ASP A 456 -11.03 19.51 4.11
C ASP A 456 -10.56 20.50 3.01
N ILE A 457 -9.90 20.01 1.95
CA ILE A 457 -9.48 20.83 0.80
C ILE A 457 -10.69 21.40 0.06
N ALA A 458 -11.74 20.59 -0.16
CA ALA A 458 -12.97 21.03 -0.81
C ALA A 458 -13.68 22.13 -0.01
N ALA A 459 -13.79 21.96 1.31
CA ALA A 459 -14.41 22.93 2.21
C ALA A 459 -13.64 24.25 2.20
N ALA A 460 -12.31 24.19 2.39
CA ALA A 460 -11.46 25.37 2.39
C ALA A 460 -11.50 26.14 1.06
N SER A 461 -11.45 25.41 -0.06
CA SER A 461 -11.54 25.99 -1.40
C SER A 461 -12.89 26.67 -1.62
N ASN A 462 -14.00 26.02 -1.24
CA ASN A 462 -15.34 26.61 -1.38
C ASN A 462 -15.53 27.87 -0.53
N GLU A 463 -15.00 27.88 0.70
CA GLU A 463 -15.04 29.05 1.57
C GLU A 463 -14.25 30.23 0.97
N ALA A 464 -13.06 29.97 0.40
CA ALA A 464 -12.28 30.98 -0.30
C ALA A 464 -13.05 31.53 -1.52
N LEU A 465 -13.65 30.66 -2.33
CA LEU A 465 -14.43 31.08 -3.50
C LEU A 465 -15.65 31.94 -3.13
N GLU A 466 -16.37 31.66 -2.03
CA GLU A 466 -17.47 32.53 -1.59
C GLU A 466 -16.98 33.93 -1.22
N ARG A 467 -15.85 34.05 -0.52
CA ARG A 467 -15.26 35.37 -0.23
C ARG A 467 -14.91 36.14 -1.50
N PHE A 468 -14.31 35.46 -2.48
CA PHE A 468 -13.95 36.08 -3.76
C PHE A 468 -15.18 36.50 -4.56
N ARG A 469 -16.25 35.70 -4.54
CA ARG A 469 -17.54 36.02 -5.15
C ARG A 469 -18.16 37.26 -4.51
N ASP A 470 -18.19 37.35 -3.18
CA ASP A 470 -18.77 38.49 -2.47
C ASP A 470 -18.02 39.79 -2.78
N GLU A 471 -16.69 39.76 -2.79
CA GLU A 471 -15.87 40.90 -3.20
C GLU A 471 -16.03 41.25 -4.69
N GLY A 472 -16.15 40.22 -5.54
CA GLY A 472 -16.49 40.39 -6.95
C GLY A 472 -17.84 41.09 -7.15
N ARG A 473 -18.88 40.67 -6.41
CA ARG A 473 -20.23 41.26 -6.43
C ARG A 473 -20.19 42.73 -6.02
N LYS A 474 -19.57 43.05 -4.88
CA LYS A 474 -19.44 44.43 -4.41
C LYS A 474 -18.73 45.30 -5.45
N THR A 475 -17.68 44.79 -6.07
CA THR A 475 -16.89 45.52 -7.06
C THR A 475 -17.68 45.81 -8.33
N VAL A 476 -18.37 44.81 -8.91
CA VAL A 476 -19.15 45.03 -10.14
C VAL A 476 -20.35 45.94 -9.91
N LEU A 477 -21.01 45.85 -8.75
CA LEU A 477 -22.11 46.76 -8.40
C LEU A 477 -21.60 48.20 -8.26
N ARG A 478 -20.46 48.38 -7.60
CA ARG A 478 -19.83 49.69 -7.47
C ARG A 478 -19.43 50.29 -8.82
N LEU A 479 -18.95 49.48 -9.76
CA LEU A 479 -18.68 49.94 -11.13
C LEU A 479 -19.94 50.48 -11.81
N VAL A 480 -21.08 49.79 -11.68
CA VAL A 480 -22.36 50.26 -12.25
C VAL A 480 -22.83 51.54 -11.56
N GLU A 481 -22.68 51.65 -10.24
CA GLU A 481 -23.05 52.86 -9.46
C GLU A 481 -22.17 54.06 -9.78
N MET A 482 -20.88 53.84 -10.05
CA MET A 482 -19.96 54.90 -10.47
C MET A 482 -20.42 55.56 -11.78
N GLU A 483 -20.93 54.77 -12.74
CA GLU A 483 -21.48 55.26 -14.00
C GLU A 483 -22.78 56.05 -13.80
N SER A 484 -23.55 55.80 -12.73
CA SER A 484 -24.79 56.53 -12.45
C SER A 484 -24.59 57.81 -11.62
N THR A 485 -23.47 57.91 -10.90
CA THR A 485 -23.21 59.02 -9.97
C THR A 485 -22.68 60.28 -10.68
N TYR A 486 -21.89 60.13 -11.75
CA TYR A 486 -21.27 61.27 -12.43
C TYR A 486 -21.54 61.27 -13.94
N LEU A 487 -22.39 62.21 -14.37
CA LEU A 487 -22.61 62.50 -15.78
C LEU A 487 -21.61 63.56 -16.24
N THR A 488 -20.88 63.29 -17.32
CA THR A 488 -19.84 64.21 -17.80
C THR A 488 -20.43 65.53 -18.27
N VAL A 489 -19.75 66.64 -17.97
CA VAL A 489 -20.15 67.98 -18.45
C VAL A 489 -20.21 68.01 -19.98
N ASP A 490 -19.36 67.25 -20.65
CA ASP A 490 -19.35 67.13 -22.11
C ASP A 490 -20.60 66.44 -22.66
N PHE A 491 -21.23 65.52 -21.90
CA PHE A 491 -22.53 64.96 -22.27
C PHE A 491 -23.58 66.07 -22.36
N PHE A 492 -23.69 66.93 -21.34
CA PHE A 492 -24.64 68.04 -21.33
C PHE A 492 -24.30 69.16 -22.33
N ARG A 493 -23.01 69.42 -22.59
CA ARG A 493 -22.60 70.36 -23.65
C ARG A 493 -23.02 69.88 -25.03
N LYS A 494 -22.88 68.58 -25.33
CA LYS A 494 -23.32 68.00 -26.61
C LYS A 494 -24.84 68.12 -26.82
N LEU A 495 -25.64 68.03 -25.75
CA LEU A 495 -27.09 68.27 -25.81
C LEU A 495 -27.45 69.70 -26.26
N SER A 496 -26.60 70.67 -25.92
CA SER A 496 -26.81 72.10 -26.18
C SER A 496 -26.42 72.52 -27.60
N HIS A 497 -25.62 71.70 -28.31
CA HIS A 497 -25.06 72.02 -29.63
C HIS A 497 -25.85 71.42 -30.82
N GLU A 498 -26.90 70.63 -30.61
CA GLU A 498 -27.77 70.17 -31.70
C GLU A 498 -28.86 71.22 -32.03
N PRO A 499 -28.75 71.98 -33.14
CA PRO A 499 -29.77 72.96 -33.50
C PRO A 499 -31.11 72.28 -33.78
N GLU A 500 -32.20 72.89 -33.33
CA GLU A 500 -33.56 72.53 -33.72
C GLU A 500 -33.67 72.60 -35.24
N LYS A 501 -33.81 71.45 -35.91
CA LYS A 501 -34.22 71.42 -37.31
C LYS A 501 -35.72 71.77 -37.36
N THR A 502 -36.03 73.07 -37.35
CA THR A 502 -37.34 73.57 -37.78
C THR A 502 -37.54 73.25 -39.27
N GLU A 503 -38.42 72.32 -39.58
CA GLU A 503 -38.95 72.14 -40.93
C GLU A 503 -39.68 73.41 -41.36
N LYS A 504 -39.15 74.10 -42.38
CA LYS A 504 -39.88 75.14 -43.11
C LYS A 504 -40.80 74.46 -44.13
N GLY A 505 -42.12 74.53 -43.91
CA GLY A 505 -43.09 74.06 -44.89
C GLY A 505 -44.56 74.43 -44.59
N SER A 506 -45.06 75.44 -45.30
CA SER A 506 -46.46 75.72 -45.71
C SER A 506 -47.44 76.54 -44.83
N ALA A 507 -47.70 77.75 -45.36
CA ALA A 507 -48.95 78.53 -45.57
C ALA A 507 -49.99 78.85 -44.45
N PRO A 508 -50.65 80.04 -44.49
CA PRO A 508 -51.54 80.54 -43.45
C PRO A 508 -53.02 80.19 -43.71
N GLY A 509 -53.73 79.68 -42.70
CA GLY A 509 -55.18 79.52 -42.79
C GLY A 509 -55.88 78.87 -41.59
N SER A 510 -56.88 79.60 -41.07
CA SER A 510 -58.01 79.17 -40.21
C SER A 510 -57.82 79.14 -38.68
N LYS A 511 -58.94 79.48 -38.01
CA LYS A 511 -59.11 79.90 -36.62
C LYS A 511 -59.41 78.72 -35.67
N HIS A 512 -59.09 78.96 -34.40
CA HIS A 512 -59.67 78.42 -33.16
C HIS A 512 -59.56 76.91 -32.89
N GLU A 513 -58.71 76.58 -31.91
CA GLU A 513 -59.10 76.07 -30.58
C GLU A 513 -57.88 76.23 -29.67
N THR A 514 -58.07 76.63 -28.42
CA THR A 514 -57.00 76.74 -27.42
C THR A 514 -56.74 75.37 -26.81
N PRO A 515 -55.59 74.69 -27.06
CA PRO A 515 -55.16 73.60 -26.21
C PRO A 515 -54.34 74.20 -25.06
N VAL A 516 -54.53 73.66 -23.86
CA VAL A 516 -53.58 73.84 -22.75
C VAL A 516 -52.16 73.64 -23.30
N PRO A 517 -51.19 74.52 -23.01
CA PRO A 517 -49.85 74.32 -23.54
C PRO A 517 -49.29 73.01 -22.99
N GLU A 518 -49.11 72.00 -23.85
CA GLU A 518 -48.34 70.81 -23.51
C GLU A 518 -46.96 71.26 -23.03
N ARG A 519 -46.67 71.05 -21.74
CA ARG A 519 -45.44 71.49 -21.06
C ARG A 519 -44.15 71.06 -21.79
N TYR A 520 -44.21 69.97 -22.54
CA TYR A 520 -43.17 69.50 -23.46
C TYR A 520 -43.85 68.99 -24.74
N GLY A 521 -43.48 69.52 -25.90
CA GLY A 521 -43.92 68.92 -27.16
C GLY A 521 -43.37 67.49 -27.30
N ASP A 522 -44.14 66.59 -27.90
CA ASP A 522 -43.75 65.19 -28.13
C ASP A 522 -42.38 65.03 -28.77
N TYR A 523 -42.00 65.97 -29.64
CA TYR A 523 -40.69 66.01 -30.27
C TYR A 523 -39.54 66.14 -29.24
N HIS A 524 -39.68 67.03 -28.24
CA HIS A 524 -38.66 67.26 -27.23
C HIS A 524 -38.50 66.05 -26.31
N LEU A 525 -39.60 65.41 -25.90
CA LEU A 525 -39.56 64.19 -25.09
C LEU A 525 -38.93 63.00 -25.84
N ARG A 526 -39.20 62.86 -27.15
CA ARG A 526 -38.52 61.85 -27.99
C ARG A 526 -37.01 62.11 -28.07
N LYS A 527 -36.61 63.39 -28.21
CA LYS A 527 -35.20 63.78 -28.23
C LYS A 527 -34.50 63.41 -26.91
N ILE A 528 -35.13 63.69 -25.77
CA ILE A 528 -34.64 63.29 -24.44
C ILE A 528 -34.44 61.78 -24.36
N GLY A 529 -35.45 60.99 -24.75
CA GLY A 529 -35.36 59.53 -24.77
C GLY A 529 -34.23 59.00 -25.67
N SER A 530 -34.06 59.58 -26.85
CA SER A 530 -32.97 59.24 -27.79
C SER A 530 -31.59 59.54 -27.21
N ASN A 531 -31.43 60.69 -26.56
CA ASN A 531 -30.17 61.11 -25.94
C ASN A 531 -29.79 60.22 -24.75
N VAL A 532 -30.76 59.87 -23.91
CA VAL A 532 -30.58 58.92 -22.81
C VAL A 532 -30.21 57.53 -23.35
N SER A 533 -30.87 57.07 -24.42
CA SER A 533 -30.55 55.79 -25.08
C SER A 533 -29.10 55.75 -25.61
N ALA A 534 -28.64 56.84 -26.24
CA ALA A 534 -27.27 56.94 -26.71
C ALA A 534 -26.25 56.87 -25.55
N TYR A 535 -26.53 57.55 -24.43
CA TYR A 535 -25.69 57.49 -23.24
C TYR A 535 -25.64 56.09 -22.63
N ILE A 536 -26.80 55.44 -22.46
CA ILE A 536 -26.90 54.07 -21.94
C ILE A 536 -26.13 53.09 -22.84
N SER A 537 -26.18 53.27 -24.16
CA SER A 537 -25.44 52.44 -25.10
C SER A 537 -23.92 52.57 -24.91
N MET A 538 -23.42 53.80 -24.73
CA MET A 538 -22.01 54.05 -24.43
C MET A 538 -21.57 53.43 -23.09
N VAL A 539 -22.38 53.57 -22.05
CA VAL A 539 -22.11 52.95 -20.74
C VAL A 539 -22.16 51.43 -20.84
N CYS A 540 -23.11 50.88 -21.59
CA CYS A 540 -23.21 49.44 -21.85
C CYS A 540 -21.93 48.89 -22.50
N ASP A 541 -21.37 49.59 -23.50
CA ASP A 541 -20.11 49.19 -24.13
C ASP A 541 -18.90 49.30 -23.19
N THR A 542 -18.93 50.26 -22.26
CA THR A 542 -17.92 50.37 -21.21
C THR A 542 -18.03 49.20 -20.23
N LEU A 543 -19.23 48.93 -19.72
CA LEU A 543 -19.53 47.86 -18.75
C LEU A 543 -19.25 46.47 -19.31
N LYS A 544 -19.52 46.21 -20.59
CA LYS A 544 -19.14 44.98 -21.29
C LYS A 544 -17.65 44.66 -21.17
N ASN A 545 -16.80 45.69 -21.06
CA ASN A 545 -15.35 45.54 -20.98
C ASN A 545 -14.83 45.58 -19.53
N THR A 546 -15.45 46.37 -18.65
CA THR A 546 -14.97 46.55 -17.27
C THR A 546 -15.46 45.47 -16.32
N ILE A 547 -16.71 44.98 -16.47
CA ILE A 547 -17.27 43.92 -15.62
C ILE A 547 -16.44 42.63 -15.70
N PRO A 548 -16.10 42.08 -16.89
CA PRO A 548 -15.24 40.89 -16.97
C PRO A 548 -13.88 41.10 -16.31
N LYS A 549 -13.26 42.27 -16.47
CA LYS A 549 -11.96 42.58 -15.85
C LYS A 549 -12.04 42.57 -14.33
N ALA A 550 -13.10 43.13 -13.76
CA ALA A 550 -13.35 43.12 -12.32
C ALA A 550 -13.57 41.68 -11.80
N ILE A 551 -14.37 40.88 -12.51
CA ILE A 551 -14.61 39.48 -12.16
C ILE A 551 -13.30 38.68 -12.21
N VAL A 552 -12.52 38.82 -13.28
CA VAL A 552 -11.22 38.15 -13.41
C VAL A 552 -10.27 38.57 -12.29
N HIS A 553 -10.23 39.87 -11.95
CA HIS A 553 -9.37 40.37 -10.89
C HIS A 553 -9.76 39.83 -9.52
N CYS A 554 -11.03 39.94 -9.13
CA CYS A 554 -11.50 39.59 -7.79
C CYS A 554 -11.74 38.09 -7.59
N GLN A 555 -12.09 37.33 -8.64
CA GLN A 555 -12.40 35.90 -8.54
C GLN A 555 -11.31 35.03 -9.16
N VAL A 556 -11.06 35.16 -10.46
CA VAL A 556 -10.23 34.18 -11.20
C VAL A 556 -8.77 34.27 -10.78
N ARG A 557 -8.20 35.47 -10.70
CA ARG A 557 -6.80 35.68 -10.31
C ARG A 557 -6.57 35.36 -8.84
N GLU A 558 -7.52 35.68 -7.97
CA GLU A 558 -7.45 35.33 -6.55
C GLU A 558 -7.59 33.82 -6.35
N ALA A 559 -8.56 33.16 -6.99
CA ALA A 559 -8.66 31.70 -6.97
C ALA A 559 -7.37 31.02 -7.47
N LYS A 560 -6.67 31.59 -8.46
CA LYS A 560 -5.39 31.04 -8.91
C LYS A 560 -4.26 31.20 -7.87
N ARG A 561 -4.28 32.26 -7.08
CA ARG A 561 -3.17 32.69 -6.21
C ARG A 561 -3.31 32.25 -4.77
N SER A 562 -4.53 32.27 -4.24
CA SER A 562 -4.79 32.30 -2.79
C SER A 562 -5.84 31.29 -2.32
N LEU A 563 -6.25 30.33 -3.17
CA LEU A 563 -7.31 29.35 -2.86
C LEU A 563 -7.10 28.61 -1.53
N LEU A 564 -5.88 28.13 -1.29
CA LEU A 564 -5.52 27.36 -0.09
C LEU A 564 -4.70 28.16 0.95
N ASN A 565 -4.53 29.47 0.80
CA ASN A 565 -3.66 30.25 1.72
C ASN A 565 -4.10 30.15 3.19
N HIS A 566 -5.39 30.27 3.48
CA HIS A 566 -5.91 30.11 4.83
C HIS A 566 -5.83 28.66 5.32
N PHE A 567 -5.97 27.70 4.40
CA PHE A 567 -5.81 26.29 4.71
C PHE A 567 -4.39 25.96 5.14
N TYR A 568 -3.38 26.46 4.42
CA TYR A 568 -1.97 26.29 4.78
C TYR A 568 -1.65 26.84 6.17
N ALA A 569 -2.16 28.02 6.51
CA ALA A 569 -2.00 28.59 7.84
C ALA A 569 -2.65 27.71 8.94
N HIS A 570 -3.86 27.19 8.69
CA HIS A 570 -4.54 26.31 9.62
C HIS A 570 -3.80 24.99 9.81
N VAL A 571 -3.41 24.31 8.71
CA VAL A 571 -2.71 23.03 8.77
C VAL A 571 -1.36 23.16 9.47
N GLY A 572 -0.62 24.25 9.24
CA GLY A 572 0.64 24.51 9.93
C GLY A 572 0.51 24.70 11.45
N SER A 573 -0.69 25.04 11.94
CA SER A 573 -0.99 25.18 13.38
C SER A 573 -1.57 23.93 14.03
N ARG A 574 -1.88 22.88 13.25
CA ARG A 574 -2.51 21.64 13.76
C ARG A 574 -1.49 20.77 14.49
N GLU A 575 -1.96 20.11 15.55
CA GLU A 575 -1.17 19.12 16.28
C GLU A 575 -1.10 17.78 15.54
N LYS A 576 -0.11 16.94 15.88
CA LYS A 576 0.10 15.62 15.30
C LYS A 576 -1.17 14.76 15.22
N LYS A 577 -2.00 14.74 16.26
CA LYS A 577 -3.24 13.95 16.27
C LYS A 577 -4.24 14.41 15.22
N GLN A 578 -4.32 15.73 15.01
CA GLN A 578 -5.21 16.32 14.01
C GLN A 578 -4.69 16.09 12.59
N LEU A 579 -3.37 16.20 12.38
CA LEU A 579 -2.74 15.85 11.10
C LEU A 579 -2.94 14.38 10.74
N SER A 580 -2.82 13.49 11.73
CA SER A 580 -3.10 12.05 11.55
C SER A 580 -4.56 11.78 11.17
N ALA A 581 -5.51 12.53 11.75
CA ALA A 581 -6.93 12.38 11.43
C ALA A 581 -7.29 12.86 10.01
N MET A 582 -6.51 13.79 9.43
CA MET A 582 -6.69 14.20 8.04
C MET A 582 -6.16 13.15 7.05
N LEU A 583 -5.19 12.35 7.48
CA LEU A 583 -4.56 11.29 6.70
C LEU A 583 -5.22 9.94 7.03
N ASP A 584 -6.54 9.95 7.15
CA ASP A 584 -7.33 8.74 7.36
C ASP A 584 -7.35 7.91 6.08
N GLU A 585 -7.02 6.63 6.21
CA GLU A 585 -7.05 5.68 5.12
C GLU A 585 -7.98 4.53 5.47
N ASP A 586 -8.40 3.80 4.44
CA ASP A 586 -9.04 2.50 4.64
C ASP A 586 -8.11 1.60 5.48
N PRO A 587 -8.57 1.12 6.66
CA PRO A 587 -7.76 0.27 7.53
C PRO A 587 -7.23 -0.98 6.82
N THR A 588 -8.01 -1.55 5.88
CA THR A 588 -7.62 -2.75 5.14
C THR A 588 -6.47 -2.47 4.16
N LEU A 589 -6.49 -1.30 3.51
CA LEU A 589 -5.40 -0.86 2.62
C LEU A 589 -4.15 -0.52 3.42
N MET A 590 -4.31 0.11 4.59
CA MET A 590 -3.20 0.42 5.50
C MET A 590 -2.54 -0.85 6.02
N GLU A 591 -3.32 -1.84 6.46
CA GLU A 591 -2.81 -3.14 6.92
C GLU A 591 -2.08 -3.87 5.79
N LYS A 592 -2.69 -3.94 4.60
CA LYS A 592 -2.07 -4.56 3.42
C LYS A 592 -0.75 -3.88 3.07
N ARG A 593 -0.71 -2.55 3.06
CA ARG A 593 0.51 -1.78 2.78
C ARG A 593 1.59 -2.04 3.82
N ASN A 594 1.23 -2.05 5.09
CA ASN A 594 2.18 -2.31 6.18
C ASN A 594 2.74 -3.75 6.09
N ALA A 595 1.93 -4.72 5.69
CA ALA A 595 2.38 -6.08 5.42
C ALA A 595 3.37 -6.13 4.25
N ILE A 596 3.06 -5.47 3.12
CA ILE A 596 3.95 -5.36 1.95
C ILE A 596 5.27 -4.68 2.33
N ALA A 597 5.22 -3.57 3.06
CA ALA A 597 6.40 -2.82 3.48
C ALA A 597 7.32 -3.65 4.37
N LYS A 598 6.77 -4.38 5.35
CA LYS A 598 7.53 -5.31 6.19
C LYS A 598 8.16 -6.44 5.38
N ARG A 599 7.42 -7.01 4.42
CA ARG A 599 7.94 -8.04 3.52
C ARG A 599 9.06 -7.49 2.65
N LEU A 600 8.91 -6.29 2.10
CA LEU A 600 9.93 -5.63 1.29
C LEU A 600 11.23 -5.38 2.09
N GLU A 601 11.11 -4.91 3.33
CA GLU A 601 12.25 -4.71 4.24
C GLU A 601 13.00 -6.02 4.49
N LEU A 602 12.28 -7.12 4.71
CA LEU A 602 12.89 -8.44 4.87
C LEU A 602 13.65 -8.89 3.62
N TYR A 603 13.05 -8.77 2.43
CA TYR A 603 13.72 -9.19 1.20
C TYR A 603 14.96 -8.33 0.91
N LYS A 604 14.92 -7.03 1.23
CA LYS A 604 16.09 -6.14 1.16
C LYS A 604 17.17 -6.57 2.14
N SER A 605 16.82 -6.84 3.40
CA SER A 605 17.76 -7.35 4.41
C SER A 605 18.36 -8.70 3.98
N ALA A 606 17.55 -9.61 3.41
CA ALA A 606 18.01 -10.90 2.92
C ALA A 606 19.00 -10.75 1.75
N ARG A 607 18.74 -9.82 0.83
CA ARG A 607 19.68 -9.47 -0.26
C ARG A 607 21.00 -8.97 0.30
N ASP A 608 20.95 -8.00 1.21
CA ASP A 608 22.14 -7.39 1.81
C ASP A 608 22.97 -8.43 2.59
N GLU A 609 22.30 -9.35 3.29
CA GLU A 609 22.96 -10.49 3.95
C GLU A 609 23.66 -11.43 2.95
N ILE A 610 23.00 -11.78 1.83
CA ILE A 610 23.60 -12.63 0.80
C ILE A 610 24.81 -11.94 0.17
N ASP A 611 24.72 -10.66 -0.17
CA ASP A 611 25.82 -9.90 -0.76
C ASP A 611 27.01 -9.82 0.21
N SER A 612 26.77 -9.70 1.51
CA SER A 612 27.84 -9.67 2.52
C SER A 612 28.67 -10.96 2.58
N VAL A 613 28.09 -12.08 2.15
CA VAL A 613 28.70 -13.42 2.16
C VAL A 613 29.21 -13.84 0.78
N ALA A 614 28.51 -13.48 -0.30
CA ALA A 614 28.84 -13.90 -1.67
C ALA A 614 30.13 -13.26 -2.21
N TRP A 615 30.50 -12.07 -1.73
CA TRP A 615 31.65 -11.29 -2.22
C TRP A 615 32.89 -11.36 -1.32
N LYS A 616 32.89 -12.21 -0.29
CA LYS A 616 34.05 -12.54 0.55
C LYS A 616 34.62 -13.89 0.22
#